data_AF-A0A091BYH7-F1
#
_entry.id   AF-A0A091BYH7-F1
#
_cell.length_a   1.000
_cell.length_b   1.000
_cell.length_c   1.000
_cell.angle_alpha   90.00
_cell.angle_beta   90.00
_cell.angle_gamma   90.00
#
_symmetry.space_group_name_H-M   'P 1'
#
loop_
_entity.id
_entity.type
_entity.pdbx_description
1 polymer ?
#
loop_
_entity_poly.entity_id
_entity_poly.type
_entity_poly.pdbx_seq_one_letter_code
_entity_poly.pdbx_strand_id
1 'polypeptide(L)'
;MDYGMNNQTIAAVSRQMNVGLNASTLTKNDVAELNAYQADFSQMELWHNYYPRPETGLSKDYLQSINRTWKDLGFKVVAFVPGDENLRGPLYAGLPTLEKHRHCHPLAAAIDLLNNCSCDAVYIGDNGLSRKVQEQFSSYFEDRNMLLEVKSLAGSYFSLALGKHTNRLDDAQDVIRSQEARKIIVKQLK
;
A
#
# COMPACT_ATOMS: atom_id res chain seq x y z
N MET A 1 19.26 -0.44 -7.00
CA MET A 1 20.67 -0.12 -6.98
C MET A 1 20.77 1.26 -6.38
N ASP A 2 21.33 1.35 -5.18
CA ASP A 2 21.56 2.64 -4.54
C ASP A 2 23.07 2.80 -4.36
N TYR A 3 23.57 3.95 -4.83
CA TYR A 3 24.96 4.42 -4.89
C TYR A 3 26.01 3.54 -5.59
N GLY A 4 26.66 4.13 -6.61
CA GLY A 4 27.96 3.68 -7.11
C GLY A 4 27.97 2.90 -8.43
N MET A 5 26.82 2.56 -9.02
CA MET A 5 26.75 1.99 -10.37
C MET A 5 26.31 3.04 -11.38
N ASN A 6 27.05 3.17 -12.47
CA ASN A 6 26.71 4.08 -13.56
C ASN A 6 25.54 3.53 -14.40
N ASN A 7 24.89 4.43 -15.15
CA ASN A 7 23.73 4.10 -15.97
C ASN A 7 24.02 3.07 -17.07
N GLN A 8 25.26 2.99 -17.57
CA GLN A 8 25.65 1.97 -18.55
C GLN A 8 25.58 0.55 -17.96
N THR A 9 26.09 0.35 -16.74
CA THR A 9 26.01 -0.93 -16.03
C THR A 9 24.58 -1.28 -15.69
N ILE A 10 23.80 -0.30 -15.20
CA ILE A 10 22.37 -0.49 -14.89
C ILE A 10 21.61 -0.96 -16.14
N ALA A 11 21.82 -0.31 -17.28
CA ALA A 11 21.22 -0.70 -18.55
C ALA A 11 21.62 -2.13 -18.97
N ALA A 12 22.89 -2.50 -18.82
CA ALA A 12 23.36 -3.85 -19.12
C ALA A 12 22.69 -4.92 -18.24
N VAL A 13 22.55 -4.66 -16.94
CA VAL A 13 21.91 -5.60 -16.00
C VAL A 13 20.41 -5.72 -16.26
N SER A 14 19.73 -4.63 -16.63
CA SER A 14 18.29 -4.67 -16.92
C SER A 14 17.91 -5.64 -18.03
N ARG A 15 18.82 -5.93 -18.97
CA ARG A 15 18.59 -6.90 -20.05
C ARG A 15 18.74 -8.36 -19.59
N GLN A 16 19.12 -8.59 -18.34
CA GLN A 16 19.38 -9.91 -17.76
C GLN A 16 18.49 -10.21 -16.55
N MET A 17 18.09 -9.17 -15.79
CA MET A 17 17.27 -9.31 -14.59
C MET A 17 16.58 -7.99 -14.21
N ASN A 18 15.59 -8.09 -13.31
CA ASN A 18 14.92 -6.94 -12.74
C ASN A 18 15.89 -6.02 -11.98
N VAL A 19 15.77 -4.71 -12.20
CA VAL A 19 16.55 -3.67 -11.53
C VAL A 19 15.61 -2.70 -10.82
N GLY A 20 15.71 -2.64 -9.49
CA GLY A 20 15.10 -1.59 -8.69
C GLY A 20 15.95 -0.32 -8.75
N LEU A 21 15.35 0.84 -8.98
CA LEU A 21 15.97 2.18 -8.89
C LEU A 21 15.27 2.99 -7.80
N ASN A 22 15.94 4.00 -7.24
CA ASN A 22 15.34 4.84 -6.21
C ASN A 22 14.42 5.89 -6.85
N ALA A 23 13.13 5.84 -6.52
CA ALA A 23 12.11 6.72 -7.10
C ALA A 23 12.35 8.21 -6.80
N SER A 24 13.01 8.52 -5.68
CA SER A 24 13.22 9.88 -5.18
C SER A 24 14.48 10.56 -5.72
N THR A 25 15.43 9.78 -6.26
CA THR A 25 16.71 10.32 -6.76
C THR A 25 16.91 10.15 -8.27
N LEU A 26 16.12 9.31 -8.94
CA LEU A 26 16.13 9.20 -10.39
C LEU A 26 15.84 10.56 -11.04
N THR A 27 16.58 10.93 -12.07
CA THR A 27 16.34 12.16 -12.84
C THR A 27 15.94 11.85 -14.28
N LYS A 28 15.39 12.85 -14.99
CA LYS A 28 15.11 12.72 -16.43
C LYS A 28 16.38 12.50 -17.25
N ASN A 29 17.52 13.04 -16.80
CA ASN A 29 18.80 12.82 -17.45
C ASN A 29 19.25 11.37 -17.31
N ASP A 30 19.07 10.76 -16.12
CA ASP A 30 19.35 9.33 -15.93
C ASP A 30 18.51 8.47 -16.87
N VAL A 31 17.22 8.77 -17.00
CA VAL A 31 16.35 8.05 -17.94
C VAL A 31 16.84 8.21 -19.39
N ALA A 32 17.26 9.41 -19.80
CA ALA A 32 17.81 9.64 -21.13
C ALA A 32 19.10 8.85 -21.37
N GLU A 33 20.00 8.80 -20.39
CA GLU A 33 21.23 7.98 -20.45
C GLU A 33 20.92 6.48 -20.51
N LEU A 34 20.02 5.99 -19.65
CA LEU A 34 19.58 4.59 -19.64
C LEU A 34 19.02 4.19 -21.01
N ASN A 35 18.20 5.07 -21.62
CA ASN A 35 17.68 4.85 -22.96
C ASN A 35 18.81 4.83 -24.02
N ALA A 36 19.78 5.74 -23.94
CA ALA A 36 20.94 5.74 -24.84
C ALA A 36 21.79 4.46 -24.73
N TYR A 37 21.88 3.88 -23.53
CA TYR A 37 22.52 2.59 -23.27
C TYR A 37 21.61 1.37 -23.51
N GLN A 38 20.44 1.57 -24.13
CA GLN A 38 19.48 0.53 -24.50
C GLN A 38 18.99 -0.30 -23.30
N ALA A 39 18.73 0.37 -22.17
CA ALA A 39 18.11 -0.25 -21.01
C ALA A 39 16.76 -0.91 -21.36
N ASP A 40 16.47 -2.04 -20.73
CA ASP A 40 15.13 -2.64 -20.77
C ASP A 40 14.29 -2.09 -19.62
N PHE A 41 13.50 -1.05 -19.92
CA PHE A 41 12.60 -0.43 -18.94
C PHE A 41 11.50 -1.37 -18.42
N SER A 42 11.18 -2.46 -19.12
CA SER A 42 10.20 -3.45 -18.65
C SER A 42 10.72 -4.27 -17.46
N GLN A 43 12.04 -4.34 -17.31
CA GLN A 43 12.76 -4.98 -16.21
C GLN A 43 13.17 -3.95 -15.13
N MET A 44 12.63 -2.73 -15.17
CA MET A 44 12.94 -1.69 -14.19
C MET A 44 11.75 -1.33 -13.32
N GLU A 45 12.01 -1.18 -12.02
CA GLU A 45 11.01 -0.77 -11.04
C GLU A 45 11.56 0.39 -10.22
N LEU A 46 10.70 1.34 -9.87
CA LEU A 46 11.06 2.47 -9.03
C LEU A 46 10.57 2.23 -7.61
N TRP A 47 11.50 2.12 -6.69
CA TRP A 47 11.26 1.84 -5.29
C TRP A 47 11.38 3.13 -4.49
N HIS A 48 10.31 3.50 -3.78
CA HIS A 48 10.40 4.48 -2.73
C HIS A 48 11.16 3.93 -1.53
N ASN A 49 11.76 4.82 -0.76
CA ASN A 49 12.34 4.44 0.52
C ASN A 49 11.25 4.18 1.57
N TYR A 50 11.63 3.43 2.61
CA TYR A 50 10.95 3.44 3.91
C TYR A 50 11.72 4.31 4.90
N TYR A 51 11.04 4.79 5.94
CA TYR A 51 11.58 5.79 6.87
C TYR A 51 11.48 5.33 8.33
N PRO A 52 12.56 4.77 8.91
CA PRO A 52 12.55 4.24 10.28
C PRO A 52 12.36 5.32 11.36
N ARG A 53 12.88 6.53 11.12
CA ARG A 53 12.74 7.65 12.06
C ARG A 53 11.32 8.23 11.93
N PRO A 54 10.59 8.41 13.04
CA PRO A 54 9.37 9.19 13.03
C PRO A 54 9.57 10.57 12.42
N GLU A 55 8.50 11.11 11.82
CA GLU A 55 8.41 12.46 11.24
C GLU A 55 9.23 12.66 9.96
N THR A 56 9.87 11.62 9.41
CA THR A 56 10.70 11.74 8.20
C THR A 56 10.17 11.01 6.97
N GLY A 57 9.01 10.35 7.08
CA GLY A 57 8.30 9.79 5.94
C GLY A 57 7.85 10.88 4.97
N LEU A 58 7.58 10.50 3.73
CA LEU A 58 7.15 11.43 2.70
C LEU A 58 5.75 11.97 2.99
N SER A 59 5.47 13.18 2.52
CA SER A 59 4.10 13.68 2.40
C SER A 59 3.40 13.03 1.21
N LYS A 60 2.06 12.94 1.27
CA LYS A 60 1.26 12.35 0.19
C LYS A 60 1.45 13.11 -1.13
N ASP A 61 1.39 14.44 -1.08
CA ASP A 61 1.47 15.30 -2.26
C ASP A 61 2.83 15.16 -2.96
N TYR A 62 3.92 15.09 -2.18
CA TYR A 62 5.26 14.90 -2.72
C TYR A 62 5.38 13.56 -3.44
N LEU A 63 4.96 12.46 -2.80
CA LEU A 63 4.99 11.13 -3.40
C LEU A 63 4.14 11.06 -4.68
N GLN A 64 2.93 11.64 -4.67
CA GLN A 64 2.08 11.70 -5.85
C GLN A 64 2.73 12.48 -7.00
N SER A 65 3.44 13.58 -6.71
CA SER A 65 4.16 14.36 -7.72
C SER A 65 5.29 13.55 -8.39
N ILE A 66 6.04 12.79 -7.60
CA ILE A 66 7.09 11.88 -8.08
C ILE A 66 6.46 10.79 -8.95
N ASN A 67 5.43 10.12 -8.43
CA ASN A 67 4.81 9.00 -9.12
C ASN A 67 4.25 9.43 -10.48
N ARG A 68 3.55 10.56 -10.55
CA ARG A 68 3.04 11.09 -11.82
C ARG A 68 4.15 11.25 -12.87
N THR A 69 5.30 11.80 -12.47
CA THR A 69 6.45 12.00 -13.36
C THR A 69 6.93 10.69 -13.99
N TRP A 70 6.93 9.60 -13.21
CA TRP A 70 7.44 8.31 -13.68
C TRP A 70 6.39 7.43 -14.35
N LYS A 71 5.11 7.56 -13.93
CA LYS A 71 4.00 6.85 -14.58
C LYS A 71 3.84 7.26 -16.03
N ASP A 72 4.06 8.54 -16.36
CA ASP A 72 4.04 9.03 -17.75
C ASP A 72 5.12 8.37 -18.63
N LEU A 73 6.18 7.83 -18.02
CA LEU A 73 7.25 7.10 -18.70
C LEU A 73 7.08 5.57 -18.62
N GLY A 74 5.96 5.09 -18.09
CA GLY A 74 5.61 3.66 -18.06
C GLY A 74 6.27 2.85 -16.93
N PHE A 75 6.94 3.50 -15.97
CA PHE A 75 7.56 2.79 -14.86
C PHE A 75 6.52 2.17 -13.91
N LYS A 76 6.92 1.03 -13.32
CA LYS A 76 6.25 0.47 -12.14
C LYS A 76 6.81 1.13 -10.89
N VAL A 77 5.93 1.53 -9.98
CA VAL A 77 6.31 2.19 -8.73
C VAL A 77 5.93 1.32 -7.53
N VAL A 78 6.88 1.14 -6.62
CA VAL A 78 6.77 0.34 -5.41
C VAL A 78 6.95 1.23 -4.18
N ALA A 79 6.14 1.04 -3.15
CA ALA A 79 6.25 1.75 -1.88
C ALA A 79 6.01 0.82 -0.68
N PHE A 80 6.31 1.30 0.52
CA PHE A 80 6.26 0.52 1.75
C PHE A 80 5.16 0.99 2.69
N VAL A 81 4.52 0.02 3.35
CA VAL A 81 3.66 0.23 4.53
C VAL A 81 4.33 -0.42 5.74
N PRO A 82 4.08 0.09 6.96
CA PRO A 82 4.66 -0.52 8.14
C PRO A 82 3.98 -1.88 8.39
N GLY A 83 4.70 -2.80 9.01
CA GLY A 83 4.10 -3.98 9.61
C GLY A 83 3.48 -3.67 10.96
N ASP A 84 2.81 -4.66 11.55
CA ASP A 84 2.28 -4.60 12.93
C ASP A 84 2.90 -5.65 13.85
N GLU A 85 3.83 -6.47 13.36
CA GLU A 85 4.53 -7.50 14.14
C GLU A 85 6.03 -7.49 13.79
N ASN A 86 6.88 -7.86 14.76
CA ASN A 86 8.34 -7.92 14.58
C ASN A 86 8.95 -6.64 13.97
N LEU A 87 8.50 -5.48 14.47
CA LEU A 87 8.93 -4.17 13.98
C LEU A 87 10.45 -4.06 13.95
N ARG A 88 10.99 -3.45 12.89
CA ARG A 88 12.45 -3.39 12.73
C ARG A 88 13.05 -2.39 13.72
N GLY A 89 14.08 -2.82 14.43
CA GLY A 89 14.91 -1.95 15.27
C GLY A 89 15.73 -0.93 14.45
N PRO A 90 16.36 0.05 15.11
CA PRO A 90 16.44 0.20 16.57
C PRO A 90 15.24 0.95 17.19
N LEU A 91 14.41 1.60 16.38
CA LEU A 91 13.34 2.47 16.89
C LEU A 91 12.01 1.74 17.08
N TYR A 92 11.80 0.61 16.39
CA TYR A 92 10.54 -0.14 16.45
C TYR A 92 9.31 0.73 16.15
N ALA A 93 9.48 1.71 15.25
CA ALA A 93 8.49 2.74 14.94
C ALA A 93 7.85 2.57 13.54
N GLY A 94 7.94 1.35 13.01
CA GLY A 94 7.47 0.97 11.68
C GLY A 94 8.32 1.52 10.54
N LEU A 95 8.19 0.89 9.37
CA LEU A 95 8.89 1.25 8.14
C LEU A 95 7.93 1.71 7.01
N PRO A 96 7.20 2.83 7.19
CA PRO A 96 6.34 3.37 6.13
C PRO A 96 7.14 4.17 5.10
N THR A 97 6.60 4.30 3.88
CA THR A 97 7.00 5.35 2.92
C THR A 97 6.33 6.68 3.26
N LEU A 98 5.01 6.70 3.49
CA LEU A 98 4.28 7.92 3.86
C LEU A 98 4.21 8.10 5.37
N GLU A 99 4.52 9.29 5.87
CA GLU A 99 4.54 9.55 7.31
C GLU A 99 3.16 9.32 7.95
N LYS A 100 2.09 9.73 7.25
CA LYS A 100 0.72 9.54 7.71
C LYS A 100 0.31 8.08 7.90
N HIS A 101 1.06 7.12 7.37
CA HIS A 101 0.78 5.68 7.51
C HIS A 101 1.43 5.04 8.73
N ARG A 102 2.32 5.73 9.45
CA ARG A 102 3.13 5.17 10.53
C ARG A 102 2.34 4.45 11.62
N HIS A 103 1.13 4.94 11.91
CA HIS A 103 0.22 4.38 12.91
C HIS A 103 -1.10 3.92 12.30
N CYS A 104 -1.17 3.83 10.96
CA CYS A 104 -2.33 3.29 10.28
C CYS A 104 -2.30 1.77 10.28
N HIS A 105 -3.49 1.17 10.18
CA HIS A 105 -3.62 -0.26 9.92
C HIS A 105 -2.90 -0.62 8.59
N PRO A 106 -2.03 -1.65 8.55
CA PRO A 106 -1.22 -1.95 7.36
C PRO A 106 -2.05 -2.13 6.08
N LEU A 107 -3.18 -2.85 6.17
CA LEU A 107 -4.09 -3.02 5.02
C LEU A 107 -4.68 -1.69 4.52
N ALA A 108 -5.10 -0.80 5.42
CA ALA A 108 -5.66 0.49 5.03
C ALA A 108 -4.59 1.38 4.37
N ALA A 109 -3.37 1.36 4.89
CA ALA A 109 -2.22 2.05 4.29
C ALA A 109 -1.91 1.52 2.89
N ALA A 110 -1.94 0.19 2.71
CA ALA A 110 -1.68 -0.45 1.42
C ALA A 110 -2.73 -0.06 0.37
N ILE A 111 -4.01 -0.09 0.75
CA ILE A 111 -5.12 0.33 -0.12
C ILE A 111 -4.96 1.81 -0.54
N ASP A 112 -4.57 2.70 0.38
CA ASP A 112 -4.37 4.12 0.05
C ASP A 112 -3.19 4.35 -0.90
N LEU A 113 -2.10 3.59 -0.77
CA LEU A 113 -0.99 3.66 -1.74
C LEU A 113 -1.41 3.20 -3.14
N LEU A 114 -2.09 2.05 -3.23
CA LEU A 114 -2.54 1.47 -4.50
C LEU A 114 -3.58 2.36 -5.18
N ASN A 115 -4.61 2.79 -4.45
CA ASN A 115 -5.76 3.46 -5.05
C ASN A 115 -5.56 4.97 -5.21
N ASN A 116 -4.82 5.61 -4.29
CA ASN A 116 -4.76 7.07 -4.25
C ASN A 116 -3.36 7.63 -4.51
N CYS A 117 -2.32 6.80 -4.58
CA CYS A 117 -0.95 7.29 -4.72
C CYS A 117 -0.26 6.85 -6.01
N SER A 118 -0.96 6.15 -6.92
CA SER A 118 -0.39 5.64 -8.18
C SER A 118 0.80 4.70 -7.98
N CYS A 119 0.80 3.92 -6.89
CA CYS A 119 1.74 2.83 -6.69
C CYS A 119 1.20 1.56 -7.37
N ASP A 120 2.06 0.81 -8.04
CA ASP A 120 1.72 -0.47 -8.69
C ASP A 120 1.87 -1.65 -7.74
N ALA A 121 2.75 -1.53 -6.74
CA ALA A 121 2.95 -2.54 -5.71
C ALA A 121 3.21 -1.91 -4.34
N VAL A 122 2.87 -2.66 -3.30
CA VAL A 122 3.10 -2.30 -1.90
C VAL A 122 3.81 -3.44 -1.19
N TYR A 123 4.86 -3.12 -0.46
CA TYR A 123 5.62 -4.06 0.36
C TYR A 123 5.44 -3.74 1.84
N ILE A 124 5.51 -4.77 2.67
CA ILE A 124 5.60 -4.61 4.12
C ILE A 124 7.06 -4.29 4.45
N GLY A 125 7.31 -3.12 5.06
CA GLY A 125 8.66 -2.67 5.38
C GLY A 125 9.27 -3.41 6.58
N ASP A 126 8.45 -3.70 7.59
CA ASP A 126 8.87 -4.44 8.79
C ASP A 126 8.89 -5.96 8.56
N ASN A 127 9.42 -6.72 9.52
CA ASN A 127 9.66 -8.16 9.35
C ASN A 127 8.38 -9.01 9.37
N GLY A 128 7.22 -8.46 9.73
CA GLY A 128 6.01 -9.25 9.87
C GLY A 128 4.71 -8.48 9.92
N LEU A 129 3.66 -9.22 9.61
CA LEU A 129 2.28 -8.87 9.93
C LEU A 129 1.76 -9.89 10.93
N SER A 130 0.95 -9.45 11.90
CA SER A 130 0.24 -10.38 12.76
C SER A 130 -0.67 -11.29 11.92
N ARG A 131 -0.89 -12.53 12.37
CA ARG A 131 -1.74 -13.51 11.66
C ARG A 131 -3.11 -12.92 11.30
N LYS A 132 -3.71 -12.16 12.20
CA LYS A 132 -4.98 -11.48 11.99
C LYS A 132 -4.91 -10.52 10.80
N VAL A 133 -3.87 -9.69 10.73
CA VAL A 133 -3.72 -8.75 9.62
C VAL A 133 -3.45 -9.50 8.31
N GLN A 134 -2.67 -10.59 8.33
CA GLN A 134 -2.51 -11.45 7.15
C GLN A 134 -3.85 -11.98 6.62
N GLU A 135 -4.72 -12.48 7.50
CA GLU A 135 -6.07 -12.94 7.14
C GLU A 135 -6.93 -11.82 6.53
N GLN A 136 -6.81 -10.58 7.04
CA GLN A 136 -7.49 -9.42 6.46
C GLN A 136 -6.95 -9.06 5.06
N PHE A 137 -5.63 -9.17 4.84
CA PHE A 137 -5.03 -8.97 3.51
C PHE A 137 -5.54 -10.00 2.51
N SER A 138 -5.48 -11.30 2.84
CA SER A 138 -5.98 -12.37 1.97
C SER A 138 -7.46 -12.18 1.65
N SER A 139 -8.30 -11.91 2.67
CA SER A 139 -9.73 -11.71 2.43
C SER A 139 -10.05 -10.51 1.54
N TYR A 140 -9.25 -9.43 1.65
CA TYR A 140 -9.45 -8.24 0.81
C TYR A 140 -9.00 -8.46 -0.64
N PHE A 141 -7.80 -8.99 -0.85
CA PHE A 141 -7.21 -9.11 -2.19
C PHE A 141 -7.73 -10.33 -2.97
N GLU A 142 -8.01 -11.44 -2.29
CA GLU A 142 -8.48 -12.69 -2.92
C GLU A 142 -10.02 -12.76 -2.96
N ASP A 143 -10.68 -12.54 -1.82
CA ASP A 143 -12.14 -12.72 -1.70
C ASP A 143 -12.96 -11.45 -1.90
N ARG A 144 -12.30 -10.30 -2.10
CA ARG A 144 -12.92 -8.97 -2.22
C ARG A 144 -13.79 -8.60 -1.00
N ASN A 145 -13.42 -9.06 0.20
CA ASN A 145 -14.13 -8.77 1.45
C ASN A 145 -13.25 -7.96 2.40
N MET A 146 -13.85 -6.96 3.07
CA MET A 146 -13.19 -6.21 4.14
C MET A 146 -13.56 -6.79 5.50
N LEU A 147 -12.61 -7.43 6.17
CA LEU A 147 -12.80 -8.00 7.50
C LEU A 147 -12.55 -6.94 8.57
N LEU A 148 -13.60 -6.64 9.35
CA LEU A 148 -13.58 -5.64 10.43
C LEU A 148 -13.90 -6.31 11.76
N GLU A 149 -13.22 -5.87 12.81
CA GLU A 149 -13.58 -6.24 14.18
C GLU A 149 -14.49 -5.19 14.80
N VAL A 150 -15.46 -5.68 15.56
CA VAL A 150 -16.42 -4.85 16.27
C VAL A 150 -16.34 -5.14 17.76
N LYS A 151 -16.33 -4.08 18.57
CA LYS A 151 -16.47 -4.17 20.02
C LYS A 151 -17.90 -3.85 20.39
N SER A 152 -18.55 -4.74 21.15
CA SER A 152 -19.90 -4.48 21.65
C SER A 152 -19.88 -3.38 22.72
N LEU A 153 -20.62 -2.30 22.50
CA LEU A 153 -20.82 -1.21 23.47
C LEU A 153 -22.20 -1.28 24.14
N ALA A 154 -23.20 -1.87 23.48
CA ALA A 154 -24.52 -2.17 24.01
C ALA A 154 -25.08 -3.42 23.33
N GLY A 155 -25.58 -4.38 24.12
CA GLY A 155 -25.80 -5.76 23.68
C GLY A 155 -26.96 -5.98 22.70
N SER A 156 -27.98 -5.13 22.69
CA SER A 156 -29.25 -5.42 21.98
C SER A 156 -29.14 -5.48 20.46
N TYR A 157 -28.16 -4.81 19.86
CA TYR A 157 -28.00 -4.74 18.40
C TYR A 157 -26.69 -5.34 17.89
N PHE A 158 -25.83 -5.87 18.77
CA PHE A 158 -24.53 -6.40 18.39
C PHE A 158 -24.64 -7.53 17.37
N SER A 159 -25.65 -8.40 17.50
CA SER A 159 -25.90 -9.49 16.58
C SER A 159 -26.22 -9.04 15.15
N LEU A 160 -26.73 -7.81 14.96
CA LEU A 160 -27.02 -7.25 13.63
C LEU A 160 -25.77 -6.80 12.87
N ALA A 161 -24.67 -6.53 13.59
CA ALA A 161 -23.40 -6.10 13.02
C ALA A 161 -22.47 -7.27 12.67
N LEU A 162 -22.82 -8.48 13.10
CA LEU A 162 -22.04 -9.68 12.83
C LEU A 162 -22.43 -10.31 11.49
N GLY A 163 -21.44 -10.88 10.81
CA GLY A 163 -21.62 -11.57 9.54
C GLY A 163 -21.23 -10.73 8.33
N LYS A 164 -21.68 -11.16 7.16
CA LYS A 164 -21.35 -10.50 5.89
C LYS A 164 -22.36 -9.40 5.59
N HIS A 165 -21.86 -8.22 5.26
CA HIS A 165 -22.64 -7.07 4.87
C HIS A 165 -22.15 -6.50 3.55
N THR A 166 -23.09 -6.02 2.74
CA THR A 166 -22.83 -5.29 1.51
C THR A 166 -23.28 -3.85 1.73
N ASN A 167 -22.40 -2.87 1.51
CA ASN A 167 -22.83 -1.47 1.45
C ASN A 167 -23.82 -1.32 0.30
N ARG A 168 -24.87 -0.53 0.51
CA ARG A 168 -25.84 -0.24 -0.55
C ARG A 168 -25.17 0.46 -1.74
N LEU A 169 -25.70 0.20 -2.94
CA LEU A 169 -25.21 0.81 -4.19
C LEU A 169 -25.34 2.34 -4.22
N ASP A 170 -26.43 2.86 -3.65
CA ASP A 170 -26.62 4.29 -3.44
C ASP A 170 -25.79 4.71 -2.23
N ASP A 171 -24.53 5.09 -2.46
CA ASP A 171 -23.59 5.40 -1.38
C ASP A 171 -24.06 6.61 -0.54
N ALA A 172 -23.91 6.50 0.78
CA ALA A 172 -24.31 7.54 1.70
C ALA A 172 -23.06 8.22 2.26
N GLN A 173 -23.10 9.56 2.35
CA GLN A 173 -21.96 10.37 2.78
C GLN A 173 -21.45 10.00 4.18
N ASP A 174 -22.38 9.78 5.13
CA ASP A 174 -22.03 9.72 6.55
C ASP A 174 -22.02 8.31 7.14
N VAL A 175 -22.59 7.32 6.44
CA VAL A 175 -22.82 5.98 7.00
C VAL A 175 -22.68 4.86 5.97
N ILE A 176 -22.08 3.75 6.40
CA ILE A 176 -22.16 2.47 5.67
C ILE A 176 -23.51 1.83 5.98
N ARG A 177 -24.28 1.51 4.94
CA ARG A 177 -25.64 0.98 5.09
C ARG A 177 -25.67 -0.47 4.62
N SER A 178 -25.83 -1.39 5.57
CA SER A 178 -25.98 -2.82 5.30
C SER A 178 -27.27 -3.11 4.53
N GLN A 179 -27.14 -3.66 3.33
CA GLN A 179 -28.28 -4.12 2.52
C GLN A 179 -29.02 -5.29 3.20
N GLU A 180 -28.32 -6.13 3.95
CA GLU A 180 -28.81 -7.36 4.57
C GLU A 180 -29.56 -7.11 5.88
N ALA A 181 -29.29 -5.99 6.59
CA ALA A 181 -29.85 -5.71 7.91
C ALA A 181 -31.39 -5.83 7.97
N ARG A 182 -32.09 -5.42 6.90
CA ARG A 182 -33.56 -5.53 6.82
C ARG A 182 -34.05 -6.98 6.89
N LYS A 183 -33.31 -7.93 6.30
CA LYS A 183 -33.68 -9.36 6.32
C LYS A 183 -33.41 -9.99 7.68
N ILE A 184 -32.36 -9.54 8.37
CA ILE A 184 -31.97 -10.05 9.69
C ILE A 184 -33.03 -9.66 10.73
N ILE A 185 -33.48 -8.40 10.73
CA ILE A 185 -34.51 -7.91 11.65
C ILE A 185 -35.83 -8.67 11.49
N VAL A 186 -36.27 -8.95 10.25
CA VAL A 186 -37.52 -9.70 10.00
C VAL A 186 -37.47 -11.14 10.52
N LYS A 187 -36.28 -11.76 10.58
CA LYS A 187 -36.11 -13.11 11.15
C LYS A 187 -36.12 -13.12 12.68
N GLN A 188 -35.76 -12.03 13.34
CA GLN A 188 -35.74 -11.93 14.82
C GLN A 188 -37.12 -11.62 15.42
N LEU A 189 -38.08 -11.19 14.60
CA LEU A 189 -39.46 -10.87 15.01
C LEU A 189 -40.45 -12.05 14.83
N LYS A 190 -39.97 -13.20 14.38
CA LYS A 190 -40.73 -14.45 14.25
C LYS A 190 -40.22 -15.45 15.28
#